data_AF-A0A959PKY3-F1
#
_entry.id   AF-A0A959PKY3-F1
#
_cell.length_a   1.000
_cell.length_b   1.000
_cell.length_c   1.000
_cell.angle_alpha   90.00
_cell.angle_beta   90.00
_cell.angle_gamma   90.00
#
_symmetry.space_group_name_H-M   'P 1'
#
loop_
_entity.id
_entity.type
_entity.pdbx_description
1 polymer ?
#
loop_
_entity_poly.entity_id
_entity_poly.type
_entity_poly.pdbx_seq_one_letter_code
_entity_poly.pdbx_strand_id
1 'polypeptide(L)'
;MSSLLSWEGITALLLGGLYGALFGAIPGLTATLAVALFIPVAFFLDPAVALPAIIAISTVAIFAGDVSSTVARIPGTPASAAYFESLFRLSRREGPLYSLGISAIGSAVGGMIGSAILILMAPLIIQVARQFSSFEYF
;
A
#
# COMPACT_ATOMS: atom_id res chain seq x y z
N MET A 1 19.97 -4.55 9.99
CA MET A 1 19.40 -5.30 8.84
C MET A 1 18.81 -6.66 9.24
N SER A 2 19.27 -7.31 10.31
CA SER A 2 18.77 -8.61 10.78
C SER A 2 17.38 -8.61 11.43
N SER A 3 16.84 -7.45 11.82
CA SER A 3 15.52 -7.37 12.48
C SER A 3 14.33 -7.43 11.53
N LEU A 4 14.50 -7.18 10.22
CA LEU A 4 13.39 -7.21 9.25
C LEU A 4 13.01 -8.63 8.84
N LEU A 5 13.99 -9.53 8.82
CA LEU A 5 13.80 -10.97 8.60
C LEU A 5 13.57 -11.72 9.93
N SER A 6 13.33 -11.01 11.03
CA SER A 6 12.92 -11.63 12.27
C SER A 6 11.55 -12.29 12.08
N TRP A 7 11.28 -13.31 12.87
CA TRP A 7 9.99 -13.99 12.87
C TRP A 7 8.84 -12.98 13.08
N GLU A 8 9.04 -12.02 13.99
CA GLU A 8 8.10 -10.95 14.28
C GLU A 8 7.84 -10.06 13.06
N GLY A 9 8.89 -9.63 12.35
CA GLY A 9 8.76 -8.83 11.14
C GLY A 9 8.00 -9.53 10.02
N ILE A 10 8.25 -10.83 9.81
CA ILE A 10 7.52 -11.64 8.83
C ILE A 10 6.04 -11.77 9.23
N THR A 11 5.75 -12.05 10.50
CA THR A 11 4.35 -12.12 10.97
C THR A 11 3.64 -10.78 10.82
N ALA A 12 4.33 -9.67 11.06
CA ALA A 12 3.81 -8.33 10.87
C ALA A 12 3.50 -8.03 9.40
N LEU A 13 4.37 -8.46 8.47
CA LEU A 13 4.12 -8.36 7.03
C LEU A 13 2.88 -9.15 6.60
N LEU A 14 2.72 -10.38 7.10
CA LEU A 14 1.58 -11.23 6.75
C LEU A 14 0.26 -10.69 7.30
N LEU A 15 0.23 -10.33 8.59
CA LEU A 15 -0.97 -9.79 9.24
C LEU A 15 -1.32 -8.40 8.71
N GLY A 16 -0.31 -7.54 8.53
CA GLY A 16 -0.47 -6.24 7.91
C GLY A 16 -0.97 -6.36 6.46
N GLY A 17 -0.45 -7.32 5.70
CA GLY A 17 -0.92 -7.61 4.35
C GLY A 17 -2.37 -8.07 4.34
N LEU A 18 -2.78 -8.96 5.25
CA LEU A 18 -4.17 -9.39 5.38
C LEU A 18 -5.09 -8.22 5.72
N TYR A 19 -4.69 -7.39 6.70
CA TYR A 19 -5.43 -6.18 7.06
C TYR A 19 -5.56 -5.23 5.87
N GLY A 20 -4.45 -4.99 5.15
CA GLY A 20 -4.43 -4.18 3.94
C GLY A 20 -5.34 -4.73 2.85
N ALA A 21 -5.37 -6.05 2.65
CA ALA A 21 -6.23 -6.70 1.67
C ALA A 21 -7.72 -6.49 1.98
N LEU A 22 -8.11 -6.67 3.25
CA LEU A 22 -9.49 -6.47 3.70
C LEU A 22 -9.94 -5.03 3.52
N PHE A 23 -9.11 -4.07 3.95
CA PHE A 23 -9.45 -2.66 3.87
C PHE A 23 -9.42 -2.15 2.43
N GLY A 24 -8.43 -2.54 1.65
CA GLY A 24 -8.29 -2.10 0.26
C GLY A 24 -9.38 -2.65 -0.66
N ALA A 25 -9.89 -3.86 -0.42
CA ALA A 25 -10.97 -4.44 -1.21
C ALA A 25 -12.32 -3.72 -1.02
N ILE A 26 -12.48 -2.95 0.05
CA ILE A 26 -13.71 -2.19 0.35
C ILE A 26 -13.66 -0.85 -0.39
N PRO A 27 -14.65 -0.53 -1.26
CA PRO A 27 -14.70 0.74 -1.95
C PRO A 27 -14.65 1.93 -1.00
N GLY A 28 -13.75 2.87 -1.27
CA GLY A 28 -13.64 4.13 -0.52
C GLY A 28 -12.87 4.06 0.80
N LEU A 29 -12.46 2.88 1.28
CA LEU A 29 -11.64 2.76 2.47
C LEU A 29 -10.18 3.18 2.19
N THR A 30 -9.62 2.83 1.04
CA THR A 30 -8.26 3.24 0.59
C THR A 30 -7.10 2.81 1.50
N ALA A 31 -5.87 2.84 0.97
CA ALA A 31 -4.67 2.56 1.75
C ALA A 31 -4.41 3.58 2.86
N THR A 32 -4.73 4.86 2.61
CA THR A 32 -4.48 5.95 3.57
C THR A 32 -5.30 5.78 4.84
N LEU A 33 -6.59 5.46 4.73
CA LEU A 33 -7.45 5.24 5.90
C LEU A 33 -7.06 3.95 6.64
N ALA A 34 -6.68 2.89 5.90
CA ALA A 34 -6.23 1.64 6.50
C ALA A 34 -5.03 1.88 7.43
N VAL A 35 -4.03 2.63 6.95
CA VAL A 35 -2.88 3.02 7.77
C VAL A 35 -3.32 3.93 8.93
N ALA A 36 -4.15 4.94 8.68
CA ALA A 36 -4.62 5.87 9.73
C ALA A 36 -5.33 5.15 10.88
N LEU A 37 -6.15 4.13 10.57
CA LEU A 37 -6.82 3.30 11.58
C LEU A 37 -5.89 2.33 12.29
N PHE A 38 -4.76 1.98 11.66
CA PHE A 38 -3.74 1.13 12.27
C PHE A 38 -2.77 1.92 13.18
N ILE A 39 -2.58 3.21 12.96
CA ILE A 39 -1.66 4.06 13.74
C ILE A 39 -1.85 3.94 15.27
N PRO A 40 -3.07 3.95 15.83
CA PRO A 40 -3.27 3.77 17.27
C PRO A 40 -2.69 2.45 17.80
N VAL A 41 -2.75 1.38 17.00
CA VAL A 41 -2.16 0.08 17.34
C VAL A 41 -0.63 0.14 17.19
N ALA A 42 -0.15 0.78 16.12
CA ALA A 42 1.28 0.90 15.82
C ALA A 42 2.08 1.59 16.94
N PHE A 43 1.47 2.55 17.66
CA PHE A 43 2.13 3.23 18.78
C PHE A 43 2.49 2.33 19.98
N PHE A 44 1.83 1.18 20.11
CA PHE A 44 2.11 0.22 21.18
C PHE A 44 3.06 -0.91 20.74
N LEU A 45 3.47 -0.91 19.47
CA LEU A 45 4.33 -1.93 18.90
C LEU A 45 5.77 -1.43 18.79
N ASP A 46 6.73 -2.35 18.95
CA ASP A 46 8.12 -2.05 18.65
C ASP A 46 8.28 -1.63 17.18
N PRO A 47 9.19 -0.68 16.87
CA PRO A 47 9.40 -0.21 15.49
C PRO A 47 9.74 -1.33 14.50
N ALA A 48 10.37 -2.40 14.99
CA ALA A 48 10.69 -3.59 14.19
C ALA A 48 9.46 -4.36 13.71
N VAL A 49 8.30 -4.20 14.36
CA VAL A 49 7.01 -4.81 14.02
C VAL A 49 6.08 -3.79 13.36
N ALA A 50 6.03 -2.56 13.90
CA ALA A 50 5.16 -1.51 13.41
C ALA A 50 5.46 -1.10 11.96
N LEU A 51 6.75 -0.90 11.62
CA LEU A 51 7.12 -0.43 10.28
C LEU A 51 6.83 -1.47 9.19
N PRO A 52 7.20 -2.77 9.33
CA PRO A 52 6.81 -3.77 8.34
C PRO A 52 5.30 -3.90 8.18
N ALA A 53 4.53 -3.82 9.28
CA ALA A 53 3.06 -3.85 9.20
C ALA A 53 2.52 -2.68 8.37
N ILE A 54 2.96 -1.45 8.63
CA ILE A 54 2.52 -0.25 7.87
C ILE A 54 2.87 -0.37 6.39
N ILE A 55 4.08 -0.84 6.07
CA ILE A 55 4.51 -1.07 4.68
C ILE A 55 3.64 -2.13 3.99
N ALA A 56 3.34 -3.23 4.67
CA ALA A 56 2.47 -4.28 4.13
C ALA A 56 1.03 -3.79 3.94
N ILE A 57 0.46 -3.10 4.93
CA ILE A 57 -0.90 -2.54 4.87
C ILE A 57 -1.01 -1.61 3.67
N SER A 58 -0.11 -0.63 3.56
CA SER A 58 -0.12 0.36 2.48
C SER A 58 0.03 -0.29 1.10
N THR A 59 0.99 -1.19 0.95
CA THR A 59 1.28 -1.82 -0.35
C THR A 59 0.14 -2.75 -0.80
N VAL A 60 -0.34 -3.61 0.10
CA VAL A 60 -1.40 -4.56 -0.23
C VAL A 60 -2.75 -3.86 -0.40
N ALA A 61 -3.06 -2.84 0.40
CA ALA A 61 -4.31 -2.09 0.26
C ALA A 61 -4.42 -1.35 -1.08
N ILE A 62 -3.30 -0.84 -1.61
CA ILE A 62 -3.29 -0.18 -2.93
C ILE A 62 -3.71 -1.17 -4.01
N PHE A 63 -3.09 -2.36 -4.07
CA PHE A 63 -3.45 -3.41 -5.02
C PHE A 63 -4.87 -3.94 -4.76
N ALA A 64 -5.25 -4.18 -3.51
CA ALA A 64 -6.57 -4.74 -3.19
C ALA A 64 -7.73 -3.82 -3.63
N GLY A 65 -7.50 -2.51 -3.78
CA GLY A 65 -8.48 -1.60 -4.39
C GLY A 65 -8.82 -1.88 -5.85
N ASP A 66 -8.01 -2.70 -6.53
CA ASP A 66 -8.29 -3.16 -7.89
C ASP A 66 -9.30 -4.31 -7.90
N VAL A 67 -9.51 -5.00 -6.77
CA VAL A 67 -10.55 -6.03 -6.62
C VAL A 67 -11.93 -5.42 -6.76
N SER A 68 -12.21 -4.31 -6.05
CA SER A 68 -13.49 -3.60 -6.18
C SER A 68 -13.67 -3.02 -7.58
N SER A 69 -12.59 -2.52 -8.19
CA SER A 69 -12.58 -2.00 -9.55
C SER A 69 -12.94 -3.07 -10.58
N THR A 70 -12.40 -4.28 -10.40
CA THR A 70 -12.60 -5.45 -11.28
C THR A 70 -14.01 -6.02 -11.20
N VAL A 71 -14.57 -6.13 -9.99
CA VAL A 71 -15.84 -6.83 -9.76
C VAL A 71 -17.03 -5.87 -9.78
N ALA A 72 -16.91 -4.70 -9.16
CA ALA A 72 -18.00 -3.77 -8.92
C ALA A 72 -17.96 -2.51 -9.79
N ARG A 73 -16.93 -2.33 -10.64
CA ARG A 73 -16.71 -1.08 -11.43
C ARG A 73 -16.65 0.17 -10.55
N ILE A 74 -16.18 0.04 -9.30
CA ILE A 74 -16.01 1.14 -8.36
C ILE A 74 -14.55 1.15 -7.89
N PRO A 75 -13.82 2.26 -8.08
CA PRO A 75 -12.43 2.34 -7.65
C PRO A 75 -12.29 2.22 -6.13
N GLY A 76 -11.41 1.33 -5.67
CA GLY A 76 -11.12 1.16 -4.24
C GLY A 76 -10.11 2.17 -3.70
N THR A 77 -9.25 2.71 -4.57
CA THR A 77 -8.28 3.76 -4.24
C THR A 77 -8.27 4.89 -5.28
N PRO A 78 -7.76 6.09 -4.93
CA PRO A 78 -7.55 7.16 -5.91
C PRO A 78 -6.62 6.76 -7.07
N ALA A 79 -5.63 5.90 -6.81
CA ALA A 79 -4.73 5.41 -7.85
C ALA A 79 -5.46 4.53 -8.88
N SER A 80 -6.34 3.64 -8.41
CA SER A 80 -7.17 2.79 -9.28
C SER A 80 -8.16 3.59 -10.12
N ALA A 81 -8.57 4.78 -9.68
CA ALA A 81 -9.51 5.64 -10.41
C ALA A 81 -9.00 6.06 -11.80
N ALA A 82 -7.68 6.05 -12.03
CA ALA A 82 -7.10 6.38 -13.33
C ALA A 82 -7.39 5.31 -14.42
N TYR A 83 -7.63 4.05 -14.03
CA TYR A 83 -7.76 2.93 -14.97
C TYR A 83 -8.87 1.92 -14.66
N PHE A 84 -9.69 2.15 -13.62
CA PHE A 84 -10.72 1.21 -13.17
C PHE A 84 -11.70 0.80 -14.28
N GLU A 85 -12.03 1.71 -15.20
CA GLU A 85 -12.96 1.39 -16.29
C GLU A 85 -12.32 0.44 -17.31
N SER A 86 -11.05 0.66 -17.65
CA SER A 86 -10.27 -0.25 -18.51
C SER A 86 -10.11 -1.62 -17.85
N LEU A 87 -9.84 -1.64 -16.54
CA LEU A 87 -9.73 -2.87 -15.75
C LEU A 87 -11.05 -3.64 -15.71
N PHE A 88 -12.18 -2.95 -15.49
CA PHE A 88 -13.50 -3.58 -15.52
C PHE A 88 -13.85 -4.15 -16.90
N ARG A 89 -13.54 -3.42 -17.99
CA ARG A 89 -13.74 -3.92 -19.36
C ARG A 89 -12.87 -5.16 -19.65
N LEU A 90 -11.61 -5.15 -19.21
CA LEU A 90 -10.70 -6.29 -19.35
C LEU A 90 -11.21 -7.51 -18.59
N SER A 91 -11.68 -7.31 -17.35
CA SER A 91 -12.32 -8.34 -16.52
C SER A 91 -13.52 -9.00 -17.20
N ARG A 92 -14.32 -8.23 -17.95
CA ARG A 92 -15.47 -8.77 -18.71
C ARG A 92 -15.07 -9.56 -19.95
N ARG A 93 -13.88 -9.30 -20.52
CA ARG A 93 -13.41 -9.95 -21.76
C ARG A 93 -12.56 -11.19 -21.49
N GLU A 94 -11.55 -11.06 -20.61
CA GLU A 94 -10.54 -12.11 -20.34
C GLU A 94 -10.77 -12.80 -18.97
N GLY A 95 -11.69 -12.28 -18.16
CA GLY A 95 -12.00 -12.78 -16.82
C GLY A 95 -11.34 -11.97 -15.69
N PRO A 96 -11.89 -12.06 -14.46
CA PRO A 96 -11.45 -11.26 -13.32
C PRO A 96 -10.03 -11.62 -12.85
N LEU A 97 -9.67 -12.91 -12.84
CA LEU A 97 -8.34 -13.37 -12.44
C LEU A 97 -7.25 -12.85 -13.38
N TYR A 98 -7.49 -12.86 -14.70
CA TYR A 98 -6.55 -12.33 -15.68
C TYR A 98 -6.36 -10.82 -15.49
N SER A 99 -7.46 -10.08 -15.34
CA SER A 99 -7.43 -8.64 -15.11
C SER A 99 -6.67 -8.26 -13.84
N LEU A 100 -6.91 -8.98 -12.74
CA LEU A 100 -6.19 -8.79 -11.47
C LEU A 100 -4.72 -9.18 -11.59
N GLY A 101 -4.37 -10.20 -12.37
CA GLY A 101 -2.98 -10.56 -12.63
C GLY A 101 -2.22 -9.43 -13.33
N ILE A 102 -2.83 -8.79 -14.33
CA ILE A 102 -2.24 -7.63 -15.01
C ILE A 102 -2.05 -6.46 -14.04
N SER A 103 -3.06 -6.13 -13.23
CA SER A 103 -2.93 -5.04 -12.25
C SER A 103 -1.92 -5.37 -11.16
N ALA A 104 -1.83 -6.63 -10.71
CA ALA A 104 -0.84 -7.08 -9.72
C ALA A 104 0.59 -6.89 -10.23
N ILE A 105 0.88 -7.30 -11.47
CA ILE A 105 2.19 -7.12 -12.09
C ILE A 105 2.50 -5.63 -12.26
N GLY A 106 1.54 -4.85 -12.75
CA GLY A 106 1.68 -3.40 -12.90
C GLY A 106 1.99 -2.71 -11.57
N SER A 107 1.28 -3.09 -10.50
CA SER A 107 1.48 -2.58 -9.15
C SER A 107 2.83 -2.99 -8.57
N ALA A 108 3.25 -4.24 -8.76
CA ALA A 108 4.55 -4.72 -8.31
C ALA A 108 5.71 -3.98 -9.00
N VAL A 109 5.65 -3.83 -10.33
CA VAL A 109 6.68 -3.12 -11.10
C VAL A 109 6.69 -1.64 -10.74
N GLY A 110 5.51 -1.01 -10.68
CA GLY A 110 5.39 0.39 -10.26
C GLY A 110 5.91 0.64 -8.85
N GLY A 111 5.63 -0.27 -7.91
CA GLY A 111 6.13 -0.25 -6.55
C GLY A 111 7.66 -0.34 -6.49
N MET A 112 8.26 -1.30 -7.22
CA MET A 112 9.72 -1.44 -7.29
C MET A 112 10.40 -0.19 -7.86
N ILE A 113 9.88 0.33 -8.98
CA ILE A 113 10.42 1.54 -9.61
C ILE A 113 10.27 2.75 -8.66
N GLY A 114 9.09 2.91 -8.07
CA GLY A 114 8.81 4.00 -7.13
C GLY A 114 9.70 3.94 -5.89
N SER A 115 9.91 2.75 -5.31
CA SER A 115 10.83 2.56 -4.19
C SER A 115 12.28 2.86 -4.58
N ALA A 116 12.73 2.43 -5.76
CA ALA A 116 14.07 2.74 -6.24
C ALA A 116 14.29 4.25 -6.42
N ILE A 117 13.35 4.94 -7.05
CA ILE A 117 13.38 6.40 -7.20
C ILE A 117 13.37 7.08 -5.82
N LEU A 118 12.54 6.62 -4.88
CA LEU A 118 12.49 7.16 -3.54
C LEU A 118 13.83 7.02 -2.80
N ILE A 119 14.50 5.87 -2.91
CA ILE A 119 15.82 5.65 -2.30
C ILE A 119 16.85 6.63 -2.87
N LEU A 120 16.82 6.89 -4.18
CA LEU A 120 17.73 7.84 -4.83
C LEU A 120 17.42 9.30 -4.45
N MET A 121 16.15 9.64 -4.24
CA MET A 121 15.69 10.98 -3.87
C MET A 121 15.72 11.22 -2.35
N ALA A 122 15.82 10.17 -1.54
CA ALA A 122 15.87 10.25 -0.07
C ALA A 122 16.85 11.29 0.49
N PRO A 123 18.12 11.41 0.03
CA PRO A 123 19.02 12.43 0.54
C PRO A 123 18.52 13.86 0.29
N LEU A 124 17.88 14.12 -0.85
CA LEU A 124 17.30 15.43 -1.18
C LEU A 124 16.11 15.73 -0.25
N ILE A 125 15.25 14.74 -0.02
CA ILE A 125 14.10 14.85 0.90
C ILE A 125 14.59 15.15 2.32
N ILE A 126 15.67 14.50 2.78
CA ILE A 126 16.25 14.73 4.11
C ILE A 126 16.79 16.17 4.27
N GLN A 127 17.38 16.75 3.22
CA GLN A 127 17.87 18.14 3.27
C GLN A 127 16.74 19.13 3.48
N VAL A 128 15.60 18.92 2.81
CA VAL A 128 14.39 19.72 3.01
C VAL A 128 13.81 19.46 4.40
N ALA A 129 13.73 18.20 4.83
CA ALA A 129 13.16 17.83 6.13
C ALA A 129 13.91 18.46 7.31
N ARG A 130 15.23 18.63 7.21
CA ARG A 130 16.05 19.31 8.24
C ARG A 130 15.79 20.81 8.36
N GLN A 131 15.13 21.42 7.37
CA GLN A 131 14.76 22.85 7.43
C GLN A 131 13.49 23.07 8.25
N PHE A 132 12.68 22.03 8.46
CA PHE A 132 11.53 22.10 9.37
C PHE A 132 12.02 22.20 10.81
N SER A 133 11.60 23.25 11.51
CA SER A 133 11.93 23.50 12.92
C SER A 133 10.90 22.85 13.86
N SER A 134 11.20 22.84 15.16
CA SER A 134 10.36 22.22 16.21
C SER A 134 8.91 22.70 16.24
N PHE A 135 8.60 23.85 15.65
CA PHE A 135 7.23 24.39 15.58
C PHE A 135 6.38 23.75 14.46
N GLU A 136 7.00 23.10 13.48
CA GLU A 136 6.35 22.51 12.30
C GLU A 136 6.22 20.97 12.41
N TYR A 137 6.79 20.38 13.47
CA TYR A 137 6.71 18.95 13.77
C TYR A 137 5.43 18.56 14.54
N PHE A 138 4.57 19.52 14.90
CA PHE A 138 3.31 19.31 15.64
C PHE A 138 2.11 19.90 14.90
#